data_AF-A0A1R4HSF1-F1
#
_entry.id   AF-A0A1R4HSF1-F1
#
_cell.length_a   1.000
_cell.length_b   1.000
_cell.length_c   1.000
_cell.angle_alpha   90.00
_cell.angle_beta   90.00
_cell.angle_gamma   90.00
#
_symmetry.space_group_name_H-M   'P 1'
#
loop_
_entity.id
_entity.type
_entity.pdbx_description
1 polymer ?
#
loop_
_entity_poly.entity_id
_entity_poly.type
_entity_poly.pdbx_seq_one_letter_code
_entity_poly.pdbx_strand_id
1 'polypeptide(L)'
;MVGIGASYGIGAIAEYGLLIPLAAPFGLLCIAALIWLAPKAQLIAWAALTAWLLAPTYLGQGDQEIAALVVIVLLCLLGVFVSPWFLVAAWVLHPLWDVLAFRDLHGHMEDLPCACCIYDLIIGAYLAFRTWRGHFTAVGTPQPVSWRQGLRRTGIAVWVGVLLLVQVVLVWFGSGQGWLTLAAAAAGLAVVAGLFWLRPQAQSLAWVAITAWMGMTYAHSGAWFEILVFMGIMLVGMLGYLTSPWWFVVAWGFHLLWNFLPRETDHHAAHATMGHLGISPAASATYDVIIFAYLLVAVLAGRLGHTQQELMHSASVAARLVNAELQSDVVGGRRRAVRVSST
;
A
#
# COMPACT_ATOMS: atom_id res chain seq x y z
N MET A 1 5.68 6.11 -0.59
CA MET A 1 6.96 6.79 -0.90
C MET A 1 7.76 6.04 -1.96
N VAL A 2 8.31 4.85 -1.68
CA VAL A 2 9.11 4.10 -2.67
C VAL A 2 8.36 3.82 -3.97
N GLY A 3 7.12 3.32 -3.92
CA GLY A 3 6.32 3.06 -5.15
C GLY A 3 6.09 4.29 -6.02
N ILE A 4 6.02 5.47 -5.40
CA ILE A 4 5.79 6.74 -6.09
C ILE A 4 7.06 7.17 -6.82
N GLY A 5 8.19 7.17 -6.09
CA GLY A 5 9.50 7.42 -6.70
C GLY A 5 9.79 6.40 -7.80
N ALA A 6 9.32 5.16 -7.64
CA ALA A 6 9.42 4.13 -8.64
C ALA A 6 8.60 4.46 -9.91
N SER A 7 7.31 4.83 -9.78
CA SER A 7 6.47 5.21 -10.92
C SER A 7 7.03 6.42 -11.69
N TYR A 8 7.50 7.45 -10.97
CA TYR A 8 8.09 8.65 -11.60
C TYR A 8 9.44 8.37 -12.25
N GLY A 9 10.29 7.59 -11.58
CA GLY A 9 11.56 7.19 -12.13
C GLY A 9 11.37 6.45 -13.45
N ILE A 10 10.42 5.51 -13.52
CA ILE A 10 10.10 4.79 -14.76
C ILE A 10 9.65 5.77 -15.87
N GLY A 11 8.73 6.69 -15.57
CA GLY A 11 8.26 7.69 -16.54
C GLY A 11 9.40 8.56 -17.09
N ALA A 12 10.22 9.12 -16.22
CA ALA A 12 11.37 9.93 -16.64
C ALA A 12 12.38 9.10 -17.45
N ILE A 13 12.68 7.88 -17.01
CA ILE A 13 13.59 6.96 -17.72
C ILE A 13 13.06 6.63 -19.12
N ALA A 14 11.75 6.46 -19.26
CA ALA A 14 11.08 6.23 -20.55
C ALA A 14 11.22 7.43 -21.48
N GLU A 15 10.97 8.65 -21.00
CA GLU A 15 11.12 9.88 -21.80
C GLU A 15 12.53 10.04 -22.41
N TYR A 16 13.56 9.59 -21.69
CA TYR A 16 14.95 9.65 -22.17
C TYR A 16 15.37 8.40 -22.98
N GLY A 17 14.49 7.41 -23.20
CA GLY A 17 14.83 6.18 -23.90
C GLY A 17 15.85 5.30 -23.16
N LEU A 18 15.83 5.35 -21.82
CA LEU A 18 16.81 4.68 -20.95
C LEU A 18 16.22 3.48 -20.19
N LEU A 19 15.05 2.98 -20.59
CA LEU A 19 14.32 1.92 -19.88
C LEU A 19 15.15 0.66 -19.66
N ILE A 20 15.73 0.11 -20.72
CA ILE A 20 16.55 -1.11 -20.64
C ILE A 20 17.82 -0.90 -19.78
N PRO A 21 18.70 0.09 -20.06
CA PRO A 21 19.95 0.24 -19.32
C PRO A 21 19.73 0.58 -17.83
N LEU A 22 18.60 1.21 -17.48
CA LEU A 22 18.30 1.58 -16.10
C LEU A 22 17.37 0.61 -15.37
N ALA A 23 16.74 -0.37 -16.04
CA ALA A 23 15.86 -1.36 -15.41
C ALA A 23 16.52 -2.09 -14.23
N ALA A 24 17.73 -2.61 -14.43
CA ALA A 24 18.46 -3.32 -13.38
C ALA A 24 18.89 -2.42 -12.21
N PRO A 25 19.55 -1.26 -12.45
CA PRO A 25 19.83 -0.27 -11.40
C PRO A 25 18.57 0.12 -10.61
N PHE A 26 17.44 0.25 -11.29
CA PHE A 26 16.18 0.63 -10.66
C PHE A 26 15.63 -0.44 -9.72
N GLY A 27 15.67 -1.71 -10.12
CA GLY A 27 15.29 -2.84 -9.27
C GLY A 27 16.14 -2.90 -8.00
N LEU A 28 17.46 -2.70 -8.15
CA LEU A 28 18.39 -2.64 -7.03
C LEU A 28 18.12 -1.44 -6.10
N LEU A 29 17.73 -0.28 -6.65
CA LEU A 29 17.38 0.90 -5.87
C LEU A 29 16.11 0.66 -5.03
N CYS A 30 15.08 0.03 -5.60
CA CYS A 30 13.88 -0.37 -4.86
C CYS A 30 14.22 -1.33 -3.71
N ILE A 31 15.10 -2.31 -3.97
CA ILE A 31 15.60 -3.22 -2.93
C ILE A 31 16.32 -2.43 -1.84
N ALA A 32 17.26 -1.57 -2.22
CA ALA A 32 18.03 -0.75 -1.29
C ALA A 32 17.11 0.17 -0.46
N ALA A 33 16.02 0.70 -1.03
CA ALA A 33 15.09 1.54 -0.30
C ALA A 33 14.31 0.77 0.79
N LEU A 34 14.07 -0.53 0.60
CA LEU A 34 13.28 -1.35 1.52
C LEU A 34 14.11 -2.27 2.43
N ILE A 35 15.39 -2.52 2.13
CA ILE A 35 16.21 -3.53 2.83
C ILE A 35 16.47 -3.23 4.31
N TRP A 36 16.42 -1.96 4.70
CA TRP A 36 16.65 -1.49 6.07
C TRP A 36 15.46 -1.69 7.00
N LEU A 37 14.29 -2.04 6.44
CA LEU A 37 13.09 -2.29 7.22
C LEU A 37 13.19 -3.63 7.97
N ALA A 38 12.59 -3.68 9.16
CA ALA A 38 12.43 -4.94 9.88
C ALA A 38 11.70 -5.97 9.00
N PRO A 39 11.98 -7.29 9.10
CA PRO A 39 11.54 -8.28 8.12
C PRO A 39 10.03 -8.27 7.80
N LYS A 40 9.19 -8.05 8.82
CA LYS A 40 7.73 -7.98 8.65
C LYS A 40 7.29 -6.68 7.98
N ALA A 41 7.86 -5.55 8.39
CA ALA A 41 7.58 -4.26 7.76
C ALA A 41 8.05 -4.27 6.30
N GLN A 42 9.19 -4.91 6.05
CA GLN A 42 9.72 -5.10 4.72
C GLN A 42 8.78 -5.95 3.83
N LEU A 43 8.26 -7.07 4.34
CA LEU A 43 7.30 -7.91 3.60
C LEU A 43 6.01 -7.15 3.25
N ILE A 44 5.46 -6.40 4.21
CA ILE A 44 4.28 -5.55 3.98
C ILE A 44 4.59 -4.45 2.96
N ALA A 45 5.75 -3.81 3.07
CA ALA A 45 6.18 -2.78 2.16
C ALA A 45 6.34 -3.31 0.73
N TRP A 46 6.89 -4.52 0.56
CA TRP A 46 6.94 -5.18 -0.74
C TRP A 46 5.55 -5.48 -1.28
N ALA A 47 4.62 -6.00 -0.47
CA ALA A 47 3.26 -6.25 -0.92
C ALA A 47 2.52 -4.98 -1.35
N ALA A 48 2.71 -3.89 -0.60
CA ALA A 48 2.19 -2.58 -0.98
C ALA A 48 2.85 -2.05 -2.26
N LEU A 49 4.16 -2.23 -2.42
CA LEU A 49 4.90 -1.83 -3.62
C LEU A 49 4.47 -2.64 -4.86
N THR A 50 4.25 -3.95 -4.71
CA THR A 50 3.75 -4.83 -5.78
C THR A 50 2.35 -4.44 -6.18
N ALA A 51 1.44 -4.26 -5.23
CA ALA A 51 0.09 -3.79 -5.50
C ALA A 51 0.09 -2.37 -6.10
N TRP A 52 1.10 -1.55 -5.82
CA TRP A 52 1.25 -0.21 -6.38
C TRP A 52 1.79 -0.21 -7.81
N LEU A 53 2.84 -1.00 -8.09
CA LEU A 53 3.52 -0.94 -9.38
C LEU A 53 2.90 -1.85 -10.43
N LEU A 54 2.43 -3.03 -10.02
CA LEU A 54 1.96 -4.05 -10.96
C LEU A 54 0.45 -4.01 -11.15
N ALA A 55 -0.31 -3.59 -10.14
CA ALA A 55 -1.78 -3.61 -10.25
C ALA A 55 -2.32 -2.48 -11.16
N PRO A 56 -1.86 -1.22 -11.05
CA PRO A 56 -2.37 -0.12 -11.87
C PRO A 56 -2.03 -0.24 -13.36
N THR A 57 -1.00 -1.01 -13.74
CA THR A 57 -0.69 -1.27 -15.16
C THR A 57 -1.77 -2.08 -15.87
N TYR A 58 -2.73 -2.64 -15.13
CA TYR A 58 -3.87 -3.39 -15.64
C TYR A 58 -5.20 -2.62 -15.62
N LEU A 59 -5.20 -1.36 -15.16
CA LEU A 59 -6.40 -0.56 -15.16
C LEU A 59 -6.61 0.09 -16.53
N GLY A 60 -7.79 -0.14 -17.13
CA GLY A 60 -8.26 0.59 -18.31
C GLY A 60 -8.03 -0.06 -19.68
N GLN A 61 -7.60 -1.32 -19.76
CA GLN A 61 -7.22 -1.96 -21.04
C GLN A 61 -8.13 -3.11 -21.51
N GLY A 62 -8.98 -3.69 -20.65
CA GLY A 62 -9.92 -4.76 -21.02
C GLY A 62 -10.34 -5.65 -19.85
N ASP A 63 -11.22 -6.63 -20.11
CA ASP A 63 -11.73 -7.57 -19.10
C ASP A 63 -10.64 -8.52 -18.56
N GLN A 64 -9.63 -8.84 -19.37
CA GLN A 64 -8.52 -9.73 -18.98
C GLN A 64 -7.57 -9.06 -17.99
N GLU A 65 -7.41 -7.75 -18.10
CA GLU A 65 -6.55 -6.94 -17.25
C GLU A 65 -7.20 -6.71 -15.89
N ILE A 66 -8.52 -6.61 -15.80
CA ILE A 66 -9.23 -6.64 -14.50
C ILE A 66 -8.98 -7.97 -13.78
N ALA A 67 -8.96 -9.10 -14.49
CA ALA A 67 -8.61 -10.39 -13.90
C ALA A 67 -7.15 -10.42 -13.41
N ALA A 68 -6.20 -9.90 -14.19
CA ALA A 68 -4.79 -9.79 -13.81
C ALA A 68 -4.60 -8.90 -12.57
N LEU A 69 -5.28 -7.74 -12.50
CA LEU A 69 -5.33 -6.87 -11.33
C LEU A 69 -5.75 -7.64 -10.08
N VAL A 70 -6.89 -8.35 -10.15
CA VAL A 70 -7.42 -9.12 -9.02
C VAL A 70 -6.42 -10.20 -8.60
N VAL A 71 -5.82 -10.91 -9.54
CA VAL A 71 -4.79 -11.94 -9.26
C VAL A 71 -3.59 -11.33 -8.54
N ILE A 72 -3.03 -10.22 -9.02
CA ILE A 72 -1.87 -9.57 -8.37
C ILE A 72 -2.21 -9.10 -6.95
N VAL A 73 -3.37 -8.47 -6.75
CA VAL A 73 -3.80 -8.04 -5.42
C VAL A 73 -3.97 -9.23 -4.47
N LEU A 74 -4.57 -10.33 -4.94
CA LEU A 74 -4.70 -11.56 -4.17
C LEU A 74 -3.32 -12.15 -3.82
N LEU A 75 -2.39 -12.19 -4.77
CA LEU A 75 -1.02 -12.67 -4.53
C LEU A 75 -0.28 -11.80 -3.50
N CYS A 76 -0.49 -10.48 -3.50
CA CYS A 76 0.06 -9.59 -2.47
C CYS A 76 -0.49 -9.92 -1.08
N LEU A 77 -1.81 -10.11 -0.97
CA LEU A 77 -2.46 -10.47 0.30
C LEU A 77 -2.01 -11.84 0.80
N LEU A 78 -1.97 -12.85 -0.07
CA LEU A 78 -1.46 -14.18 0.24
C LEU A 78 0.03 -14.14 0.60
N GLY A 79 0.80 -13.27 -0.06
CA GLY A 79 2.20 -12.99 0.21
C GLY A 79 2.46 -12.55 1.65
N VAL A 80 1.61 -11.65 2.15
CA VAL A 80 1.71 -11.10 3.50
C VAL A 80 1.21 -12.09 4.54
N PHE A 81 0.05 -12.72 4.32
CA PHE A 81 -0.67 -13.44 5.38
C PHE A 81 -0.54 -14.96 5.36
N VAL A 82 -0.16 -15.55 4.22
CA VAL A 82 -0.10 -17.01 4.05
C VAL A 82 1.33 -17.47 3.82
N SER A 83 1.97 -17.00 2.75
CA SER A 83 3.33 -17.40 2.39
C SER A 83 4.00 -16.32 1.53
N PRO A 84 5.21 -15.85 1.90
CA PRO A 84 5.94 -14.87 1.09
C PRO A 84 6.21 -15.32 -0.35
N TRP A 85 6.15 -16.62 -0.63
CA TRP A 85 6.27 -17.18 -1.99
C TRP A 85 5.18 -16.69 -2.95
N PHE A 86 3.99 -16.32 -2.46
CA PHE A 86 2.97 -15.70 -3.32
C PHE A 86 3.40 -14.33 -3.82
N LEU A 87 4.19 -13.58 -3.03
CA LEU A 87 4.75 -12.32 -3.46
C LEU A 87 5.86 -12.53 -4.50
N VAL A 88 6.69 -13.56 -4.33
CA VAL A 88 7.65 -14.00 -5.36
C VAL A 88 6.91 -14.33 -6.66
N ALA A 89 5.82 -15.08 -6.57
CA ALA A 89 5.00 -15.43 -7.73
C ALA A 89 4.44 -14.19 -8.43
N ALA A 90 3.98 -13.17 -7.71
CA ALA A 90 3.49 -11.92 -8.32
C ALA A 90 4.54 -11.27 -9.23
N TRP A 91 5.79 -11.18 -8.77
CA TRP A 91 6.90 -10.60 -9.54
C TRP A 91 7.44 -11.50 -10.65
N VAL A 92 7.28 -12.82 -10.57
CA VAL A 92 7.72 -13.74 -11.63
C VAL A 92 6.65 -13.94 -12.71
N LEU A 93 5.36 -13.88 -12.33
CA LEU A 93 4.24 -14.05 -13.25
C LEU A 93 3.91 -12.75 -14.02
N HIS A 94 4.22 -11.58 -13.48
CA HIS A 94 4.00 -10.31 -14.18
C HIS A 94 4.78 -10.20 -15.50
N PRO A 95 6.09 -10.54 -15.57
CA PRO A 95 6.81 -10.62 -16.84
C PRO A 95 6.19 -11.57 -17.86
N LEU A 96 5.65 -12.70 -17.40
CA LEU A 96 4.96 -13.64 -18.29
C LEU A 96 3.70 -13.00 -18.88
N TRP A 97 2.97 -12.21 -18.09
CA TRP A 97 1.84 -11.46 -18.60
C TRP A 97 2.26 -10.40 -19.62
N ASP A 98 3.31 -9.63 -19.35
CA ASP A 98 3.82 -8.61 -20.28
C ASP A 98 4.30 -9.21 -21.61
N VAL A 99 4.85 -10.43 -21.61
CA VAL A 99 5.28 -11.13 -22.83
C VAL A 99 4.11 -11.79 -23.56
N LEU A 100 3.12 -12.34 -22.84
CA LEU A 100 2.01 -13.09 -23.44
C LEU A 100 0.86 -12.19 -23.93
N ALA A 101 0.67 -11.02 -23.32
CA ALA A 101 -0.45 -10.14 -23.61
C ALA A 101 -0.25 -9.26 -24.87
N PHE A 102 0.85 -9.41 -25.62
CA PHE A 102 1.17 -8.65 -26.85
C PHE A 102 0.63 -7.21 -26.83
N ARG A 103 1.15 -6.40 -25.92
CA ARG A 103 0.76 -4.98 -25.84
C ARG A 103 1.43 -4.21 -26.97
N ASP A 104 0.64 -3.63 -27.84
CA ASP A 104 1.10 -2.58 -28.76
C ASP A 104 1.34 -1.29 -27.96
N LEU A 105 2.48 -1.23 -27.28
CA LEU A 105 2.96 0.00 -26.66
C LEU A 105 3.64 0.84 -27.75
N HIS A 106 3.18 2.07 -27.96
CA HIS A 106 3.71 2.94 -29.01
C HIS A 106 4.74 3.93 -28.46
N GLY A 107 5.79 4.20 -29.24
CA GLY A 107 6.75 5.27 -28.97
C GLY A 107 7.72 4.92 -27.85
N HIS A 108 7.95 5.84 -26.91
CA HIS A 108 8.99 5.70 -25.87
C HIS A 108 8.72 4.60 -24.83
N MET A 109 7.59 3.89 -24.93
CA MET A 109 7.22 2.76 -24.06
C MET A 109 7.40 1.39 -24.74
N GLU A 110 7.90 1.33 -25.98
CA GLU A 110 8.11 0.07 -26.72
C GLU A 110 9.06 -0.88 -25.97
N ASP A 111 10.07 -0.33 -25.29
CA ASP A 111 11.04 -1.09 -24.51
C ASP A 111 10.54 -1.51 -23.11
N LEU A 112 9.37 -1.02 -22.70
CA LEU A 112 8.83 -1.21 -21.35
C LEU A 112 8.66 -2.69 -20.99
N PRO A 113 8.15 -3.60 -21.85
CA PRO A 113 8.02 -5.01 -21.50
C PRO A 113 9.37 -5.67 -21.20
N CYS A 114 10.41 -5.32 -21.96
CA CYS A 114 11.76 -5.83 -21.74
C CYS A 114 12.36 -5.28 -20.43
N ALA A 115 12.20 -3.97 -20.20
CA ALA A 115 12.65 -3.32 -18.97
C ALA A 115 11.92 -3.85 -17.72
N CYS A 116 10.60 -4.04 -17.79
CA CYS A 116 9.79 -4.65 -16.74
C CYS A 116 10.26 -6.08 -16.45
N CYS A 117 10.51 -6.92 -17.48
CA CYS A 117 11.07 -8.25 -17.28
C CYS A 117 12.37 -8.23 -16.46
N ILE A 118 13.32 -7.34 -16.80
CA ILE A 118 14.60 -7.23 -16.10
C ILE A 118 14.40 -6.77 -14.65
N TYR A 119 13.63 -5.70 -14.46
CA TYR A 119 13.31 -5.11 -13.16
C TYR A 119 12.62 -6.11 -12.22
N ASP A 120 11.60 -6.80 -12.73
CA ASP A 120 10.78 -7.74 -12.00
C ASP A 120 11.54 -8.99 -11.60
N LEU A 121 12.36 -9.55 -12.50
CA LEU A 121 13.14 -10.75 -12.19
C LEU A 121 14.20 -10.47 -11.11
N ILE A 122 14.76 -9.26 -11.07
CA ILE A 122 15.70 -8.86 -10.00
C ILE A 122 14.98 -8.81 -8.65
N ILE A 123 13.80 -8.18 -8.59
CA ILE A 123 13.00 -8.12 -7.35
C ILE A 123 12.50 -9.51 -6.96
N GLY A 124 12.00 -10.29 -7.91
CA GLY A 124 11.56 -11.67 -7.73
C GLY A 124 12.68 -12.55 -7.17
N ALA A 125 13.90 -12.47 -7.74
CA ALA A 125 15.07 -13.20 -7.25
C ALA A 125 15.46 -12.78 -5.83
N TYR A 126 15.44 -11.48 -5.53
CA TYR A 126 15.68 -10.97 -4.18
C TYR A 126 14.67 -11.52 -3.16
N LEU A 127 13.37 -11.43 -3.48
CA LEU A 127 12.30 -11.94 -2.62
C LEU A 127 12.38 -13.46 -2.44
N ALA A 128 12.68 -14.20 -3.51
CA ALA A 128 12.89 -15.65 -3.47
C ALA A 128 14.06 -16.01 -2.55
N PHE A 129 15.20 -15.34 -2.71
CA PHE A 129 16.39 -15.58 -1.89
C PHE A 129 16.14 -15.32 -0.41
N ARG A 130 15.51 -14.18 -0.07
CA ARG A 130 15.19 -13.81 1.32
C ARG A 130 14.15 -14.73 1.93
N THR A 131 13.15 -15.15 1.15
CA THR A 131 12.14 -16.12 1.59
C THR A 131 12.77 -17.49 1.84
N TRP A 132 13.61 -17.97 0.92
CA TRP A 132 14.33 -19.24 1.05
C TRP A 132 15.25 -19.27 2.28
N ARG A 133 15.90 -18.14 2.60
CA ARG A 133 16.71 -17.96 3.81
C ARG A 133 15.88 -17.84 5.11
N GLY A 134 14.56 -17.90 5.04
CA GLY A 134 13.67 -17.76 6.19
C GLY A 134 13.60 -16.34 6.76
N HIS A 135 14.12 -15.34 6.03
CA HIS A 135 14.10 -13.94 6.46
C HIS A 135 12.66 -13.40 6.50
N PHE A 136 11.86 -13.73 5.48
CA PHE A 136 10.44 -13.39 5.46
C PHE A 136 9.61 -14.51 6.06
N THR A 137 8.75 -14.13 7.00
CA THR A 137 7.71 -14.98 7.57
C THR A 137 6.39 -14.24 7.44
N ALA A 138 5.31 -14.98 7.17
CA ALA A 138 3.98 -14.40 7.03
C ALA A 138 3.62 -13.59 8.28
N VAL A 139 3.03 -12.41 8.08
CA VAL A 139 2.60 -11.50 9.14
C VAL A 139 1.50 -12.18 9.93
N GLY A 140 1.86 -12.65 11.14
CA GLY A 140 1.01 -13.53 11.93
C GLY A 140 1.74 -14.74 12.50
N THR A 141 3.01 -14.94 12.16
CA THR A 141 3.89 -15.92 12.82
C THR A 141 4.97 -15.15 13.59
N PRO A 142 4.94 -15.18 14.94
CA PRO A 142 5.88 -16.01 15.72
C PRO A 142 5.31 -16.52 17.07
N GLN A 143 4.00 -16.53 17.21
CA GLN A 143 3.23 -17.23 18.26
C GLN A 143 2.11 -17.98 17.53
N PRO A 144 1.48 -19.03 18.10
CA PRO A 144 0.29 -19.62 17.50
C PRO A 144 -0.84 -18.59 17.54
N VAL A 145 -0.86 -17.69 16.55
CA VAL A 145 -2.00 -16.83 16.26
C VAL A 145 -3.02 -17.80 15.69
N SER A 146 -4.07 -18.08 16.47
CA SER A 146 -5.10 -19.03 16.03
C SER A 146 -5.50 -18.74 14.58
N TRP A 147 -5.70 -19.77 13.77
CA TRP A 147 -6.10 -19.63 12.35
C TRP A 147 -7.25 -18.60 12.17
N ARG A 148 -8.16 -18.52 13.15
CA ARG A 148 -9.24 -17.53 13.25
C ARG A 148 -8.77 -16.07 13.30
N GLN A 149 -7.72 -15.77 14.07
CA GLN A 149 -7.14 -14.44 14.16
C GLN A 149 -6.40 -14.06 12.87
N GLY A 150 -5.74 -15.03 12.22
CA GLY A 150 -5.15 -14.85 10.88
C GLY A 150 -6.21 -14.50 9.84
N LEU A 151 -7.24 -15.34 9.71
CA LEU A 151 -8.40 -15.10 8.84
C LEU A 151 -9.07 -13.75 9.10
N ARG A 152 -9.20 -13.34 10.35
CA ARG A 152 -9.79 -12.05 10.70
C ARG A 152 -8.96 -10.87 10.19
N ARG A 153 -7.63 -10.95 10.28
CA ARG A 153 -6.72 -9.91 9.78
C ARG A 153 -6.74 -9.85 8.25
N THR A 154 -6.66 -11.01 7.60
CA THR A 154 -6.78 -11.12 6.14
C THR A 154 -8.14 -10.61 5.67
N GLY A 155 -9.22 -10.97 6.36
CA GLY A 155 -10.57 -10.52 6.06
C GLY A 155 -10.72 -9.00 6.16
N ILE A 156 -10.11 -8.35 7.17
CA ILE A 156 -10.10 -6.87 7.26
C ILE A 156 -9.32 -6.25 6.11
N ALA A 157 -8.15 -6.79 5.75
CA ALA A 157 -7.36 -6.28 4.64
C ALA A 157 -8.07 -6.44 3.30
N VAL A 158 -8.66 -7.61 3.03
CA VAL A 158 -9.50 -7.88 1.87
C VAL A 158 -10.69 -6.91 1.84
N TRP A 159 -11.35 -6.70 2.99
CA TRP A 159 -12.48 -5.78 3.09
C TRP A 159 -12.11 -4.34 2.73
N VAL A 160 -10.97 -3.83 3.22
CA VAL A 160 -10.47 -2.51 2.82
C VAL A 160 -10.18 -2.47 1.31
N GLY A 161 -9.58 -3.51 0.75
CA GLY A 161 -9.38 -3.63 -0.71
C GLY A 161 -10.70 -3.62 -1.49
N VAL A 162 -11.73 -4.31 -1.01
CA VAL A 162 -13.07 -4.30 -1.61
C VAL A 162 -13.69 -2.91 -1.56
N LEU A 163 -13.54 -2.17 -0.46
CA LEU A 163 -14.05 -0.80 -0.37
C LEU A 163 -13.38 0.14 -1.39
N LEU A 164 -12.06 0.00 -1.58
CA LEU A 164 -11.33 0.73 -2.62
C LEU A 164 -11.80 0.32 -4.02
N LEU A 165 -12.02 -0.97 -4.27
CA LEU A 165 -12.53 -1.46 -5.55
C LEU A 165 -13.94 -0.93 -5.84
N VAL A 166 -14.84 -0.95 -4.85
CA VAL A 166 -16.19 -0.38 -4.99
C VAL A 166 -16.13 1.10 -5.34
N GLN A 167 -15.22 1.86 -4.71
CA GLN A 167 -15.00 3.26 -5.07
C GLN A 167 -14.57 3.40 -6.53
N VAL A 168 -13.55 2.65 -6.97
CA VAL A 168 -13.07 2.69 -8.37
C VAL A 168 -14.20 2.39 -9.34
N VAL A 169 -14.98 1.34 -9.10
CA VAL A 169 -16.09 0.92 -9.96
C VAL A 169 -17.18 2.00 -10.01
N LEU A 170 -17.58 2.57 -8.87
CA LEU A 170 -18.63 3.60 -8.84
C LEU A 170 -18.20 4.88 -9.58
N VAL A 171 -16.98 5.34 -9.37
CA VAL A 171 -16.47 6.54 -10.04
C VAL A 171 -16.29 6.28 -11.54
N TRP A 172 -15.80 5.11 -11.93
CA TRP A 172 -15.74 4.71 -13.34
C TRP A 172 -17.13 4.75 -13.98
N PHE A 173 -18.12 4.03 -13.44
CA PHE A 173 -19.46 3.99 -14.02
C PHE A 173 -20.15 5.36 -14.06
N GLY A 174 -19.91 6.19 -13.04
CA GLY A 174 -20.42 7.56 -13.00
C GLY A 174 -19.74 8.49 -14.01
N SER A 175 -18.50 8.20 -14.40
CA SER A 175 -17.76 8.96 -15.39
C SER A 175 -18.39 8.82 -16.77
N GLY A 176 -18.66 9.93 -17.45
CA GLY A 176 -19.29 9.96 -18.77
C GLY A 176 -20.82 9.86 -18.78
N GLN A 177 -21.50 9.73 -17.64
CA GLN A 177 -22.97 9.60 -17.60
C GLN A 177 -23.71 10.73 -16.85
N GLY A 178 -23.02 11.75 -16.37
CA GLY A 178 -23.64 12.93 -15.74
C GLY A 178 -24.09 12.74 -14.27
N TRP A 179 -23.99 11.53 -13.72
CA TRP A 179 -24.32 11.22 -12.31
C TRP A 179 -23.08 11.00 -11.42
N LEU A 180 -21.91 11.47 -11.87
CA LEU A 180 -20.63 11.30 -11.18
C LEU A 180 -20.62 11.81 -9.73
N THR A 181 -21.26 12.94 -9.45
CA THR A 181 -21.38 13.48 -8.09
C THR A 181 -22.17 12.56 -7.17
N LEU A 182 -23.24 11.94 -7.68
CA LEU A 182 -24.02 10.97 -6.92
C LEU A 182 -23.23 9.69 -6.67
N ALA A 183 -22.50 9.20 -7.68
CA ALA A 183 -21.63 8.05 -7.55
C ALA A 183 -20.50 8.29 -6.52
N ALA A 184 -19.91 9.49 -6.51
CA ALA A 184 -18.93 9.91 -5.52
C ALA A 184 -19.53 9.96 -4.10
N ALA A 185 -20.75 10.50 -3.95
CA ALA A 185 -21.45 10.48 -2.66
C ALA A 185 -21.69 9.05 -2.15
N ALA A 186 -22.17 8.16 -3.04
CA ALA A 186 -22.40 6.75 -2.72
C ALA A 186 -21.11 6.05 -2.32
N ALA A 187 -20.00 6.30 -3.02
CA ALA A 187 -18.69 5.75 -2.69
C ALA A 187 -18.20 6.22 -1.31
N GLY A 188 -18.35 7.51 -0.99
CA GLY A 188 -17.97 8.07 0.31
C GLY A 188 -18.76 7.43 1.45
N LEU A 189 -20.07 7.29 1.28
CA LEU A 189 -20.94 6.62 2.25
C LEU A 189 -20.60 5.13 2.38
N ALA A 190 -20.30 4.43 1.29
CA ALA A 190 -19.91 3.02 1.32
C ALA A 190 -18.62 2.81 2.10
N VAL A 191 -17.60 3.67 1.89
CA VAL A 191 -16.36 3.63 2.67
C VAL A 191 -16.64 3.88 4.15
N VAL A 192 -17.38 4.93 4.49
CA VAL A 192 -17.72 5.23 5.89
C VAL A 192 -18.47 4.07 6.55
N ALA A 193 -19.53 3.58 5.91
CA ALA A 193 -20.34 2.48 6.43
C ALA A 193 -19.51 1.18 6.55
N GLY A 194 -18.64 0.92 5.58
CA GLY A 194 -17.78 -0.26 5.57
C GLY A 194 -16.73 -0.25 6.67
N LEU A 195 -16.18 0.91 7.02
CA LEU A 195 -15.20 1.04 8.09
C LEU A 195 -15.82 1.20 9.47
N PHE A 196 -17.08 1.66 9.55
CA PHE A 196 -17.79 1.96 10.80
C PHE A 196 -17.71 0.80 11.80
N TRP A 197 -17.83 -0.44 11.33
CA TRP A 197 -17.91 -1.63 12.18
C TRP A 197 -16.55 -2.18 12.62
N LEU A 198 -15.45 -1.60 12.11
CA LEU A 198 -14.11 -2.03 12.47
C LEU A 198 -13.74 -1.54 13.87
N ARG A 199 -12.85 -2.29 14.53
CA ARG A 199 -12.25 -1.85 15.80
C ARG A 199 -11.36 -0.62 15.55
N PRO A 200 -11.19 0.29 16.53
CA PRO A 200 -10.47 1.56 16.34
C PRO A 200 -9.08 1.43 15.71
N GLN A 201 -8.28 0.43 16.11
CA GLN A 201 -6.96 0.18 15.52
C GLN A 201 -7.05 -0.24 14.03
N ALA A 202 -7.96 -1.16 13.70
CA ALA A 202 -8.16 -1.61 12.32
C ALA A 202 -8.72 -0.48 11.45
N GLN A 203 -9.60 0.33 12.04
CA GLN A 203 -10.15 1.51 11.40
C GLN A 203 -9.06 2.56 11.09
N SER A 204 -8.16 2.83 12.04
CA SER A 204 -7.05 3.76 11.85
C SER A 204 -6.10 3.29 10.75
N LEU A 205 -5.78 2.00 10.71
CA LEU A 205 -4.95 1.42 9.65
C LEU A 205 -5.65 1.51 8.27
N ALA A 206 -6.95 1.24 8.22
CA ALA A 206 -7.73 1.41 7.01
C ALA A 206 -7.73 2.87 6.54
N TRP A 207 -7.83 3.84 7.46
CA TRP A 207 -7.73 5.26 7.13
C TRP A 207 -6.36 5.66 6.60
N VAL A 208 -5.26 5.04 7.04
CA VAL A 208 -3.94 5.23 6.40
C VAL A 208 -4.00 4.77 4.95
N ALA A 209 -4.51 3.56 4.69
CA ALA A 209 -4.59 3.01 3.35
C ALA A 209 -5.46 3.88 2.42
N ILE A 210 -6.61 4.35 2.92
CA ILE A 210 -7.54 5.17 2.14
C ILE A 210 -7.02 6.60 1.94
N THR A 211 -6.34 7.17 2.94
CA THR A 211 -5.68 8.49 2.78
C THR A 211 -4.51 8.41 1.79
N ALA A 212 -3.75 7.31 1.81
CA ALA A 212 -2.71 7.06 0.81
C ALA A 212 -3.31 6.82 -0.58
N TRP A 213 -4.42 6.08 -0.67
CA TRP A 213 -5.19 5.89 -1.90
C TRP A 213 -5.70 7.21 -2.49
N MET A 214 -6.34 8.03 -1.66
CA MET A 214 -6.78 9.38 -2.01
C MET A 214 -5.62 10.20 -2.58
N GLY A 215 -4.48 10.25 -1.88
CA GLY A 215 -3.32 11.01 -2.36
C GLY A 215 -2.71 10.51 -3.68
N MET A 216 -2.93 9.25 -4.07
CA MET A 216 -2.44 8.73 -5.36
C MET A 216 -2.98 9.50 -6.55
N THR A 217 -4.17 10.07 -6.43
CA THR A 217 -4.82 10.88 -7.48
C THR A 217 -3.90 11.99 -7.98
N TYR A 218 -3.14 12.61 -7.07
CA TYR A 218 -2.23 13.71 -7.38
C TYR A 218 -0.87 13.22 -7.88
N ALA A 219 -0.43 12.06 -7.38
CA ALA A 219 0.80 11.41 -7.81
C ALA A 219 0.80 11.05 -9.30
N HIS A 220 -0.36 10.91 -9.94
CA HIS A 220 -0.42 10.52 -11.36
C HIS A 220 -0.52 11.72 -12.30
N SER A 221 -0.73 12.93 -11.77
CA SER A 221 -0.79 14.16 -12.57
C SER A 221 0.54 14.53 -13.26
N GLY A 222 1.66 13.96 -12.80
CA GLY A 222 3.00 14.25 -13.34
C GLY A 222 3.66 15.52 -12.80
N ALA A 223 2.88 16.46 -12.25
CA ALA A 223 3.40 17.75 -11.80
C ALA A 223 4.12 17.62 -10.44
N TRP A 224 5.37 18.11 -10.35
CA TRP A 224 6.20 18.03 -9.13
C TRP A 224 5.50 18.53 -7.87
N PHE A 225 4.71 19.59 -7.98
CA PHE A 225 3.98 20.14 -6.85
C PHE A 225 2.88 19.21 -6.32
N GLU A 226 2.14 18.55 -7.21
CA GLU A 226 1.11 17.56 -6.87
C GLU A 226 1.72 16.31 -6.21
N ILE A 227 2.94 15.92 -6.61
CA ILE A 227 3.70 14.86 -5.93
C ILE A 227 4.06 15.26 -4.50
N LEU A 228 4.58 16.47 -4.30
CA LEU A 228 4.93 16.95 -2.97
C LEU A 228 3.72 16.98 -2.05
N VAL A 229 2.58 17.42 -2.59
CA VAL A 229 1.30 17.45 -1.88
C VAL A 229 0.86 16.05 -1.49
N PHE A 230 0.94 15.09 -2.42
CA PHE A 230 0.68 13.69 -2.12
C PHE A 230 1.61 13.13 -1.04
N MET A 231 2.92 13.35 -1.13
CA MET A 231 3.88 12.90 -0.12
C MET A 231 3.56 13.49 1.25
N GLY A 232 3.15 14.77 1.30
CA GLY A 232 2.66 15.43 2.50
C GLY A 232 1.42 14.76 3.06
N ILE A 233 0.40 14.50 2.24
CA ILE A 233 -0.83 13.80 2.63
C ILE A 233 -0.54 12.41 3.19
N MET A 234 0.35 11.65 2.56
CA MET A 234 0.77 10.34 3.06
C MET A 234 1.42 10.42 4.43
N LEU A 235 2.33 11.38 4.61
CA LEU A 235 3.00 11.60 5.89
C LEU A 235 1.98 11.96 6.97
N VAL A 236 1.05 12.86 6.67
CA VAL A 236 -0.03 13.26 7.58
C VAL A 236 -0.94 12.07 7.91
N GLY A 237 -1.29 11.22 6.93
CA GLY A 237 -2.04 9.98 7.17
C GLY A 237 -1.30 9.01 8.10
N MET A 238 0.02 8.85 7.93
CA MET A 238 0.85 8.07 8.84
C MET A 238 0.89 8.66 10.26
N LEU A 239 1.01 9.99 10.40
CA LEU A 239 0.90 10.67 11.69
C LEU A 239 -0.47 10.44 12.34
N GLY A 240 -1.52 10.33 11.52
CA GLY A 240 -2.88 9.90 11.91
C GLY A 240 -2.88 8.62 12.72
N TYR A 241 -2.17 7.62 12.21
CA TYR A 241 -2.05 6.32 12.85
C TYR A 241 -1.05 6.31 14.00
N LEU A 242 0.08 7.01 13.89
CA LEU A 242 1.16 6.91 14.87
C LEU A 242 0.96 7.81 16.09
N THR A 243 0.25 8.93 15.94
CA THR A 243 0.20 9.98 16.98
C THR A 243 -1.22 10.36 17.35
N SER A 244 -2.05 10.78 16.39
CA SER A 244 -3.37 11.33 16.68
C SER A 244 -4.29 11.24 15.46
N PRO A 245 -5.53 10.75 15.62
CA PRO A 245 -6.47 10.66 14.51
C PRO A 245 -6.88 12.02 13.94
N TRP A 246 -6.62 13.12 14.66
CA TRP A 246 -6.81 14.49 14.14
C TRP A 246 -6.02 14.74 12.85
N TRP A 247 -4.89 14.07 12.64
CA TRP A 247 -4.18 14.20 11.38
C TRP A 247 -4.96 13.64 10.19
N PHE A 248 -5.84 12.65 10.37
CA PHE A 248 -6.76 12.24 9.30
C PHE A 248 -7.73 13.38 8.97
N VAL A 249 -8.29 14.06 9.99
CA VAL A 249 -9.17 15.22 9.77
C VAL A 249 -8.44 16.32 9.01
N VAL A 250 -7.17 16.59 9.36
CA VAL A 250 -6.32 17.57 8.66
C VAL A 250 -6.06 17.16 7.22
N ALA A 251 -5.69 15.90 6.96
CA ALA A 251 -5.40 15.41 5.61
C ALA A 251 -6.62 15.56 4.67
N TRP A 252 -7.80 15.13 5.14
CA TRP A 252 -9.03 15.18 4.36
C TRP A 252 -9.60 16.59 4.24
N GLY A 253 -9.46 17.43 5.28
CA GLY A 253 -9.83 18.84 5.21
C GLY A 253 -8.95 19.62 4.24
N PHE A 254 -7.65 19.34 4.24
CA PHE A 254 -6.72 19.89 3.25
C PHE A 254 -7.07 19.43 1.83
N HIS A 255 -7.31 18.15 1.61
CA HIS A 255 -7.67 17.60 0.30
C HIS A 255 -8.98 18.21 -0.24
N LEU A 256 -9.98 18.40 0.64
CA LEU A 256 -11.21 19.12 0.30
C LEU A 256 -10.91 20.53 -0.23
N LEU A 257 -10.08 21.30 0.47
CA LEU A 257 -9.69 22.64 0.04
C LEU A 257 -8.86 22.60 -1.25
N TRP A 258 -8.02 21.58 -1.41
CA TRP A 258 -7.17 21.36 -2.58
C TRP A 258 -7.98 21.18 -3.87
N ASN A 259 -9.20 20.64 -3.79
CA ASN A 259 -10.08 20.48 -4.95
C ASN A 259 -10.57 21.80 -5.56
N PHE A 260 -10.41 22.92 -4.86
CA PHE A 260 -10.84 24.23 -5.35
C PHE A 260 -9.69 25.08 -5.90
N LEU A 261 -8.45 24.61 -5.80
CA LEU A 261 -7.31 25.29 -6.39
C LEU A 261 -7.29 25.04 -7.91
N PRO A 262 -7.06 26.09 -8.74
CA PRO A 262 -6.83 25.91 -10.17
C PRO A 262 -5.58 25.06 -10.40
N ARG A 263 -5.66 24.06 -11.27
CA ARG A 263 -4.54 23.16 -11.61
C ARG A 263 -4.31 23.17 -13.12
N GLU A 264 -3.04 23.08 -13.52
CA GLU A 264 -2.61 23.04 -14.94
C GLU A 264 -2.71 21.65 -15.59
N THR A 265 -3.37 20.67 -14.97
CA THR A 265 -3.35 19.28 -15.44
C THR A 265 -4.14 19.09 -16.72
N ASP A 266 -3.47 18.74 -17.82
CA ASP A 266 -4.10 18.25 -19.06
C ASP A 266 -4.99 17.02 -18.74
N HIS A 267 -6.29 17.24 -18.80
CA HIS A 267 -7.33 16.46 -18.12
C HIS A 267 -7.62 15.04 -18.66
N HIS A 268 -6.80 14.48 -19.54
CA HIS A 268 -7.19 13.30 -20.33
C HIS A 268 -6.41 12.01 -20.07
N ALA A 269 -5.10 12.04 -19.75
CA ALA A 269 -4.29 10.82 -19.68
C ALA A 269 -4.13 10.24 -18.27
N ALA A 270 -3.80 11.07 -17.27
CA ALA A 270 -3.59 10.65 -15.87
C ALA A 270 -4.88 10.17 -15.16
N HIS A 271 -6.03 10.60 -15.66
CA HIS A 271 -7.34 10.33 -15.10
C HIS A 271 -7.92 8.96 -15.53
N ALA A 272 -7.47 8.42 -16.66
CA ALA A 272 -8.01 7.20 -17.26
C ALA A 272 -7.61 5.91 -16.53
N THR A 273 -6.40 5.87 -15.95
CA THR A 273 -5.80 4.67 -15.38
C THR A 273 -6.24 4.34 -13.95
N MET A 274 -7.10 5.14 -13.30
CA MET A 274 -7.58 4.87 -11.92
C MET A 274 -9.11 5.03 -11.75
N GLY A 275 -9.86 5.09 -12.86
CA GLY A 275 -11.29 5.38 -12.82
C GLY A 275 -11.60 6.83 -12.45
N HIS A 276 -10.64 7.75 -12.63
CA HIS A 276 -10.78 9.17 -12.31
C HIS A 276 -11.05 10.04 -13.55
N LEU A 277 -11.57 9.45 -14.64
CA LEU A 277 -11.94 10.13 -15.89
C LEU A 277 -12.83 11.34 -15.59
N GLY A 278 -12.26 12.53 -15.75
CA GLY A 278 -13.01 13.80 -15.67
C GLY A 278 -13.73 14.02 -14.34
N ILE A 279 -13.08 13.74 -13.20
CA ILE A 279 -13.68 14.06 -11.90
C ILE A 279 -13.93 15.56 -11.84
N SER A 280 -15.21 15.92 -11.91
CA SER A 280 -15.63 17.29 -11.66
C SER A 280 -15.17 17.70 -10.26
N PRO A 281 -14.66 18.93 -10.07
CA PRO A 281 -14.32 19.42 -8.72
C PRO A 281 -15.44 19.21 -7.71
N ALA A 282 -16.70 19.31 -8.17
CA ALA A 282 -17.89 19.04 -7.36
C ALA A 282 -18.00 17.58 -6.89
N ALA A 283 -17.71 16.60 -7.74
CA ALA A 283 -17.75 15.17 -7.36
C ALA A 283 -16.65 14.83 -6.35
N SER A 284 -15.43 15.33 -6.60
CA SER A 284 -14.30 15.17 -5.67
C SER A 284 -14.60 15.80 -4.31
N ALA A 285 -15.04 17.07 -4.30
CA ALA A 285 -15.42 17.76 -3.07
C ALA A 285 -16.56 17.07 -2.33
N THR A 286 -17.54 16.49 -3.05
CA THR A 286 -18.65 15.75 -2.42
C THR A 286 -18.15 14.53 -1.65
N TYR A 287 -17.27 13.73 -2.26
CA TYR A 287 -16.66 12.59 -1.59
C TYR A 287 -15.89 13.04 -0.35
N ASP A 288 -15.05 14.07 -0.48
CA ASP A 288 -14.22 14.55 0.62
C ASP A 288 -15.01 15.16 1.77
N VAL A 289 -16.08 15.91 1.51
CA VAL A 289 -16.95 16.45 2.55
C VAL A 289 -17.53 15.32 3.40
N ILE A 290 -17.96 14.22 2.79
CA ILE A 290 -18.51 13.06 3.51
C ILE A 290 -17.45 12.44 4.41
N ILE A 291 -16.25 12.19 3.88
CA ILE A 291 -15.16 11.58 4.65
C ILE A 291 -14.67 12.52 5.76
N PHE A 292 -14.46 13.79 5.45
CA PHE A 292 -14.05 14.82 6.41
C PHE A 292 -15.06 14.97 7.55
N ALA A 293 -16.35 15.11 7.23
CA ALA A 293 -17.40 15.24 8.23
C ALA A 293 -17.46 14.00 9.13
N TYR A 294 -17.35 12.80 8.54
CA TYR A 294 -17.28 11.57 9.32
C TYR A 294 -16.08 11.55 10.28
N LEU A 295 -14.87 11.82 9.77
CA LEU A 295 -13.65 11.79 10.57
C LEU A 295 -13.71 12.82 11.69
N LEU A 296 -14.18 14.03 11.42
CA LEU A 296 -14.37 15.08 12.41
C LEU A 296 -15.28 14.61 13.54
N VAL A 297 -16.47 14.09 13.20
CA VAL A 297 -17.42 13.58 14.19
C VAL A 297 -16.86 12.38 14.95
N ALA A 298 -16.21 11.44 14.25
CA ALA A 298 -15.65 10.23 14.87
C ALA A 298 -14.50 10.54 15.83
N VAL A 299 -13.67 11.55 15.54
CA VAL A 299 -12.61 12.02 16.44
C VAL A 299 -13.21 12.77 17.63
N LEU A 300 -14.16 13.69 17.41
CA LEU A 300 -14.83 14.42 18.49
C LEU A 300 -15.60 13.49 19.44
N ALA A 301 -16.20 12.42 18.91
CA ALA A 301 -16.88 11.39 19.70
C ALA A 301 -15.92 10.39 20.38
N GLY A 302 -14.59 10.57 20.26
CA GLY A 302 -13.59 9.69 20.88
C GLY A 302 -13.51 8.29 20.26
N ARG A 303 -14.10 8.05 19.09
CA ARG A 303 -14.19 6.73 18.46
C ARG A 303 -12.89 6.30 17.77
N LEU A 304 -12.16 7.27 17.20
CA LEU A 304 -10.91 7.05 16.48
C LEU A 304 -9.65 7.28 17.35
N GLY A 305 -9.78 7.32 18.67
CA GLY A 305 -8.65 7.55 19.57
C GLY A 305 -7.89 6.28 19.92
N HIS A 306 -6.55 6.36 19.91
CA HIS A 306 -5.75 5.43 20.71
C HIS A 306 -6.10 5.66 22.17
N THR A 307 -6.62 4.65 22.85
CA THR A 307 -6.32 4.55 24.28
C THR A 307 -4.80 4.43 24.36
N GLN A 308 -4.09 5.53 24.63
CA GLN A 308 -2.64 5.51 24.93
C GLN A 308 -2.29 4.40 25.94
N GLN A 309 -3.26 3.99 26.77
CA GLN A 309 -3.23 2.78 27.57
C GLN A 309 -2.83 1.51 26.82
N GLU A 310 -3.28 1.20 25.60
CA GLU A 310 -2.94 -0.06 24.91
C GLU A 310 -1.49 -0.07 24.39
N LEU A 311 -0.99 1.05 23.87
CA LEU A 311 0.40 1.19 23.41
C LEU A 311 1.36 1.21 24.60
N MET A 312 1.04 1.93 25.67
CA MET A 312 1.80 1.89 26.92
C MET A 312 1.75 0.52 27.59
N HIS A 313 0.60 -0.16 27.58
CA HIS A 313 0.48 -1.50 28.13
C HIS A 313 1.32 -2.50 27.32
N SER A 314 1.31 -2.41 25.99
CA SER A 314 2.13 -3.25 25.12
C SER A 314 3.63 -2.99 25.31
N ALA A 315 4.04 -1.73 25.43
CA ALA A 315 5.43 -1.36 25.74
C ALA A 315 5.87 -1.85 27.14
N SER A 316 5.00 -1.74 28.14
CA SER A 316 5.28 -2.22 29.50
C SER A 316 5.32 -3.76 29.61
N VAL A 317 4.60 -4.46 28.74
CA VAL A 317 4.60 -5.93 28.68
C VAL A 317 5.84 -6.42 27.93
N ALA A 318 6.20 -5.77 26.82
CA ALA A 318 7.44 -6.05 26.10
C ALA A 318 8.67 -5.83 26.99
N ALA A 319 8.72 -4.72 27.74
CA ALA A 319 9.79 -4.45 28.70
C ALA A 319 9.87 -5.51 29.82
N ARG A 320 8.71 -6.01 30.28
CA ARG A 320 8.65 -7.10 31.28
C ARG A 320 9.12 -8.45 30.73
N LEU A 321 8.80 -8.77 29.48
CA LEU A 321 9.26 -10.00 28.82
C LEU A 321 10.76 -9.99 28.56
N VAL A 322 11.31 -8.86 28.10
CA VAL A 322 12.76 -8.68 27.92
C VAL A 322 13.51 -8.81 29.25
N ASN A 323 12.98 -8.21 30.33
CA ASN A 323 13.55 -8.38 31.66
C ASN A 323 13.46 -9.83 32.19
N ALA A 324 12.40 -10.57 31.84
CA ALA A 324 12.24 -11.96 32.24
C ALA A 324 13.21 -12.89 31.48
N GLU A 325 13.44 -12.67 30.18
CA GLU A 325 14.46 -13.39 29.40
C GLU A 325 15.87 -13.12 29.95
N LEU A 326 16.21 -11.84 30.20
CA LEU A 326 17.49 -11.46 30.80
C LEU A 326 17.70 -12.08 32.19
N GLN A 327 16.66 -12.17 33.02
CA GLN A 327 16.76 -12.86 34.32
C GLN A 327 16.89 -14.37 34.20
N SER A 328 16.26 -14.99 33.19
CA SER A 328 16.37 -16.43 32.95
C SER A 328 17.77 -16.83 32.47
N ASP A 329 18.44 -16.00 31.67
CA ASP A 329 19.83 -16.21 31.24
C ASP A 329 20.84 -16.04 32.39
N VAL A 330 20.57 -15.12 33.32
CA VAL A 330 21.40 -14.92 34.52
C VAL A 330 21.28 -16.10 35.50
N VAL A 331 20.09 -16.71 35.60
CA VAL A 331 19.86 -17.89 36.45
C VAL A 331 20.33 -19.19 35.77
N GLY A 332 20.31 -19.27 34.44
CA GLY A 332 20.81 -20.40 33.64
C GLY A 332 22.34 -20.48 33.50
N GLY A 333 23.06 -19.41 33.85
CA GLY A 333 24.52 -19.26 33.70
C GLY A 333 25.43 -20.05 34.65
N ARG A 334 24.95 -21.12 35.31
CA ARG A 334 25.79 -22.02 36.12
C ARG A 334 25.60 -23.47 35.72
N ARG A 335 26.46 -23.96 34.80
CA ARG A 335 27.18 -25.26 34.82
C ARG A 335 27.70 -25.63 33.42
N ARG A 336 28.83 -25.05 33.02
CA ARG A 336 29.84 -25.77 32.21
C ARG A 336 31.20 -25.57 32.86
N ALA A 337 31.44 -26.33 33.92
CA ALA A 337 32.79 -26.54 34.41
C ALA A 337 33.53 -27.38 33.36
N VAL A 338 34.48 -26.74 32.67
CA VAL A 338 35.45 -27.38 31.79
C VAL A 338 36.29 -28.31 32.65
N ARG A 339 36.11 -29.62 32.49
CA ARG A 339 37.00 -30.62 33.08
C ARG A 339 38.21 -30.74 32.14
N VAL A 340 39.26 -30.00 32.45
CA VAL A 340 40.60 -30.26 31.90
C VAL A 340 41.10 -31.52 32.59
N SER A 341 41.25 -32.62 31.85
CA SER A 341 42.05 -33.76 32.29
C SER A 341 43.32 -33.81 31.45
N SER A 342 44.42 -33.44 32.09
CA SER A 342 45.77 -33.84 31.72
C SER A 342 45.97 -35.32 32.05
N THR A 343 46.28 -36.12 31.04
CA THR A 343 47.23 -37.25 31.03
C THR A 343 47.36 -37.72 29.60
#